data_AF-A0A369LF08-F1
#
_entry.id   AF-A0A369LF08-F1
#
_cell.length_a   1.000
_cell.length_b   1.000
_cell.length_c   1.000
_cell.angle_alpha   90.00
_cell.angle_beta   90.00
_cell.angle_gamma   90.00
#
_symmetry.space_group_name_H-M   'P 1'
#
loop_
_entity.id
_entity.type
_entity.pdbx_description
1 polymer ?
#
loop_
_entity_poly.entity_id
_entity_poly.type
_entity_poly.pdbx_seq_one_letter_code
_entity_poly.pdbx_strand_id
1 'polypeptide(L)'
;MLDDGVLIFYLMIEMENISLRSAVRVIRAFAARETVLVVAVAAALASCALVPPDAGYAAYVDWHTLALLFCLMAVVSGFRSLGVLDAAGAWLVARARTQRAVAGVLVGLAFFASMAVTNDVALITFVPLALVVLRRAGMEGRMCLVATLMTIAANLGSMFTPVGNPQNLYLFTASGMGVGEFLQLMGPYTAASGAMLALACVLRVRGDEVRGAGGVGRFASSGGFSFDDTADNPAMQVPPARWTAPQGSAPDCMPARSANGASPAFSSIESASLECFTVRSRKRLAMYGVLFACCLAAVLGVLDVRVLLALVLVSVSLSDASLLRRVDWGLLATFAALFVFVGNMGRVPVLHEALSAAVGGNALLAAVGGSQVISNVPAAVLLSGFTNQWQALIVGTNLGGLGTLIASMASLITFKAVMVGRPGIRGRYLLVFTAWNIAFLAALLALAVVLGAV
;
A
#
# COMPACT_ATOMS: atom_id res chain seq x y z
N MET A 1 -3.83 14.46 -20.37
CA MET A 1 -4.88 13.52 -19.95
C MET A 1 -4.89 13.49 -18.44
N LEU A 2 -5.82 14.24 -17.85
CA LEU A 2 -6.12 14.21 -16.42
C LEU A 2 -6.84 12.89 -16.13
N ASP A 3 -6.58 12.27 -14.96
CA ASP A 3 -7.35 11.13 -14.46
C ASP A 3 -8.84 11.37 -14.70
N ASP A 4 -9.52 10.38 -15.29
CA ASP A 4 -10.93 10.50 -15.70
C ASP A 4 -11.86 10.96 -14.56
N GLY A 5 -11.47 10.74 -13.29
CA GLY A 5 -12.21 11.24 -12.12
C GLY A 5 -12.06 12.74 -11.82
N VAL A 6 -10.93 13.36 -12.16
CA VAL A 6 -10.65 14.79 -11.89
C VAL A 6 -11.11 15.68 -13.04
N LEU A 7 -11.05 15.17 -14.29
CA LEU A 7 -11.60 15.89 -15.44
C LEU A 7 -13.14 15.93 -15.39
N ILE A 8 -13.79 14.86 -14.93
CA ILE A 8 -15.22 14.85 -14.59
C ILE A 8 -15.52 15.84 -13.46
N PHE A 9 -14.65 15.95 -12.46
CA PHE A 9 -14.80 16.89 -11.34
C PHE A 9 -14.70 18.36 -11.78
N TYR A 10 -13.77 18.69 -12.68
CA TYR A 10 -13.62 20.05 -13.22
C TYR A 10 -14.76 20.40 -14.18
N LEU A 11 -15.13 19.48 -15.10
CA LEU A 11 -16.26 19.66 -16.01
C LEU A 11 -17.62 19.68 -15.29
N MET A 12 -17.79 19.00 -14.14
CA MET A 12 -19.00 19.08 -13.32
C MET A 12 -19.10 20.39 -12.52
N ILE A 13 -17.98 20.93 -12.04
CA ILE A 13 -17.96 22.22 -11.31
C ILE A 13 -18.24 23.37 -12.26
N GLU A 14 -17.78 23.28 -13.51
CA GLU A 14 -17.88 24.36 -14.49
C GLU A 14 -19.23 24.40 -15.21
N MET A 15 -20.09 23.37 -15.06
CA MET A 15 -21.33 23.27 -15.86
C MET A 15 -22.68 23.33 -15.14
N GLU A 16 -22.85 23.03 -13.84
CA GLU A 16 -24.20 23.16 -13.26
C GLU A 16 -24.25 23.11 -11.73
N ASN A 17 -24.93 24.11 -11.17
CA ASN A 17 -25.52 24.23 -9.84
C ASN A 17 -25.49 22.91 -9.01
N ILE A 18 -24.50 22.77 -8.11
CA ILE A 18 -24.30 21.56 -7.30
C ILE A 18 -25.56 21.29 -6.46
N SER A 19 -26.34 20.27 -6.86
CA SER A 19 -27.38 19.72 -5.99
C SER A 19 -26.74 19.21 -4.70
N LEU A 20 -27.24 19.67 -3.55
CA LEU A 20 -26.80 19.28 -2.22
C LEU A 20 -26.72 17.74 -2.05
N ARG A 21 -27.55 16.99 -2.79
CA ARG A 21 -27.56 15.51 -2.83
C ARG A 21 -26.36 14.90 -3.55
N SER A 22 -25.80 15.58 -4.55
CA SER A 22 -24.59 15.17 -5.27
C SER A 22 -23.35 15.43 -4.40
N ALA A 23 -23.28 16.60 -3.75
CA ALA A 23 -22.24 16.91 -2.77
C ALA A 23 -22.22 15.91 -1.60
N VAL A 24 -23.38 15.62 -1.00
CA VAL A 24 -23.49 14.64 0.10
C VAL A 24 -23.04 13.24 -0.34
N ARG A 25 -23.36 12.81 -1.57
CA ARG A 25 -22.89 11.53 -2.10
C ARG A 25 -21.37 11.48 -2.24
N VAL A 26 -20.77 12.53 -2.77
CA VAL A 26 -19.31 12.64 -2.95
C VAL A 26 -18.60 12.65 -1.59
N ILE A 27 -19.09 13.45 -0.64
CA ILE A 27 -18.54 13.51 0.73
C ILE A 27 -18.63 12.14 1.40
N ARG A 28 -19.78 11.46 1.29
CA ARG A 28 -19.96 10.12 1.87
C ARG A 28 -19.03 9.09 1.23
N ALA A 29 -18.85 9.16 -0.09
CA ALA A 29 -17.94 8.28 -0.82
C ALA A 29 -16.48 8.53 -0.42
N PHE A 30 -16.08 9.79 -0.27
CA PHE A 30 -14.76 10.16 0.22
C PHE A 30 -14.53 9.68 1.67
N ALA A 31 -15.49 9.93 2.57
CA ALA A 31 -15.38 9.52 3.97
C ALA A 31 -15.32 8.00 4.16
N ALA A 32 -16.01 7.24 3.31
CA ALA A 32 -15.92 5.79 3.29
C ALA A 32 -14.58 5.28 2.73
N ARG A 33 -13.88 6.09 1.94
CA ARG A 33 -12.57 5.77 1.37
C ARG A 33 -11.44 6.10 2.35
N GLU A 34 -11.49 7.30 2.93
CA GLU A 34 -10.47 7.89 3.79
C GLU A 34 -10.95 7.97 5.26
N THR A 35 -11.49 6.87 5.77
CA THR A 35 -12.13 6.85 7.11
C THR A 35 -11.16 7.27 8.21
N VAL A 36 -9.90 6.84 8.14
CA VAL A 36 -8.87 7.22 9.13
C VAL A 36 -8.59 8.72 9.08
N LEU A 37 -8.44 9.30 7.89
CA LEU A 37 -8.26 10.74 7.73
C LEU A 37 -9.44 11.53 8.30
N VAL A 38 -10.67 11.13 7.98
CA VAL A 38 -11.87 11.81 8.46
C VAL A 38 -11.94 11.77 9.99
N VAL A 39 -11.67 10.62 10.61
CA VAL A 39 -11.64 10.48 12.06
C VAL A 39 -10.52 11.34 12.66
N ALA A 40 -9.31 11.32 12.09
CA ALA A 40 -8.19 12.13 12.56
C ALA A 40 -8.47 13.63 12.48
N VAL A 41 -9.03 14.11 11.37
CA VAL A 41 -9.42 15.52 11.18
C VAL A 41 -10.55 15.90 12.15
N ALA A 42 -11.57 15.06 12.31
CA ALA A 42 -12.66 15.32 13.24
C ALA A 42 -12.14 15.39 14.70
N ALA A 43 -11.25 14.48 15.09
CA ALA A 43 -10.63 14.49 16.40
C ALA A 43 -9.76 15.75 16.61
N ALA A 44 -8.95 16.13 15.61
CA ALA A 44 -8.16 17.35 15.65
C ALA A 44 -9.04 18.59 15.81
N LEU A 45 -10.09 18.74 15.00
CA LEU A 45 -11.01 19.88 15.07
C LEU A 45 -11.77 19.92 16.41
N ALA A 46 -12.24 18.78 16.91
CA ALA A 46 -12.89 18.70 18.22
C ALA A 46 -11.93 19.08 19.35
N SER A 47 -10.66 18.65 19.28
CA SER A 47 -9.65 19.03 20.25
C SER A 47 -9.29 20.52 20.22
N CYS A 48 -9.45 21.19 19.06
CA CYS A 48 -9.28 22.64 18.95
C CYS A 48 -10.34 23.44 19.72
N ALA A 49 -11.47 22.82 20.09
CA ALA A 49 -12.45 23.46 20.97
C ALA A 49 -11.99 23.47 22.44
N LEU A 50 -11.14 22.50 22.84
CA LEU A 50 -10.57 22.40 24.19
C LEU A 50 -9.31 23.26 24.33
N VAL A 51 -8.47 23.24 23.30
CA VAL A 51 -7.25 24.04 23.19
C VAL A 51 -7.41 24.88 21.93
N PRO A 52 -7.64 26.19 22.01
CA PRO A 52 -7.74 27.04 20.82
C PRO A 52 -6.38 27.17 20.11
N PRO A 53 -6.36 27.23 18.75
CA PRO A 53 -5.14 27.44 17.98
C PRO A 53 -4.35 28.68 18.41
N ASP A 54 -3.09 28.47 18.76
CA ASP A 54 -2.13 29.53 19.07
C ASP A 54 -0.85 29.39 18.22
N ALA A 55 0.12 30.29 18.42
CA ALA A 55 1.38 30.28 17.66
C ALA A 55 2.21 28.99 17.86
N GLY A 56 1.95 28.21 18.92
CA GLY A 56 2.64 26.96 19.23
C GLY A 56 2.21 25.78 18.36
N TYR A 57 1.09 25.87 17.64
CA TYR A 57 0.54 24.74 16.87
C TYR A 57 1.49 24.27 15.76
N ALA A 58 2.25 25.18 15.16
CA ALA A 58 3.23 24.83 14.15
C ALA A 58 4.31 23.87 14.66
N ALA A 59 4.57 23.86 15.98
CA ALA A 59 5.52 22.96 16.62
C ALA A 59 4.94 21.56 16.93
N TYR A 60 3.62 21.37 16.87
CA TYR A 60 3.02 20.04 17.04
C TYR A 60 3.34 19.14 15.86
N VAL A 61 3.37 19.73 14.66
CA VAL A 61 3.58 19.00 13.41
C VAL A 61 5.06 18.69 13.23
N ASP A 62 5.39 17.40 13.18
CA ASP A 62 6.73 16.96 12.80
C ASP A 62 6.91 17.09 11.28
N TRP A 63 7.36 18.27 10.87
CA TRP A 63 7.66 18.60 9.47
C TRP A 63 8.77 17.73 8.87
N HIS A 64 9.71 17.27 9.70
CA HIS A 64 10.80 16.42 9.24
C HIS A 64 10.26 15.06 8.79
N THR A 65 9.44 14.42 9.63
CA THR A 65 8.80 13.15 9.30
C THR A 65 7.88 13.29 8.10
N LEU A 66 7.04 14.34 8.03
CA LEU A 66 6.15 14.55 6.88
C LEU A 66 6.92 14.72 5.56
N ALA A 67 8.02 15.48 5.58
CA ALA A 67 8.86 15.67 4.40
C ALA A 67 9.56 14.37 3.97
N LEU A 68 10.07 13.57 4.92
CA LEU A 68 10.65 12.25 4.63
C LEU A 68 9.63 11.28 4.03
N LEU A 69 8.43 11.19 4.64
CA LEU A 69 7.33 10.36 4.13
C LEU A 69 6.96 10.74 2.70
N PHE A 70 6.78 12.04 2.44
CA PHE A 70 6.50 12.55 1.11
C PHE A 70 7.59 12.14 0.10
N CYS A 71 8.86 12.36 0.44
CA CYS A 71 9.99 12.06 -0.44
C CYS A 71 10.03 10.57 -0.80
N LEU A 72 9.91 9.71 0.21
CA LEU A 72 9.92 8.28 0.03
C LEU A 72 8.77 7.83 -0.85
N MET A 73 7.55 8.28 -0.56
CA MET A 73 6.35 7.90 -1.32
C MET A 73 6.40 8.38 -2.77
N ALA A 74 6.93 9.58 -3.03
CA ALA A 74 7.13 10.09 -4.38
C ALA A 74 8.13 9.24 -5.19
N VAL A 75 9.27 8.90 -4.60
CA VAL A 75 10.30 8.07 -5.23
C VAL A 75 9.80 6.65 -5.48
N VAL A 76 9.12 6.08 -4.49
CA VAL A 76 8.47 4.77 -4.58
C VAL A 76 7.41 4.75 -5.69
N SER A 77 6.58 5.79 -5.80
CA SER A 77 5.63 5.90 -6.91
C SER A 77 6.32 5.98 -8.26
N GLY A 78 7.53 6.54 -8.32
CA GLY A 78 8.39 6.54 -9.52
C GLY A 78 8.84 5.14 -9.93
N PHE A 79 9.30 4.30 -9.00
CA PHE A 79 9.62 2.90 -9.32
C PHE A 79 8.41 2.11 -9.78
N ARG A 80 7.25 2.37 -9.16
CA ARG A 80 6.00 1.71 -9.52
C ARG A 80 5.52 2.11 -10.92
N SER A 81 5.65 3.39 -11.30
CA SER A 81 5.24 3.83 -12.65
C SER A 81 6.14 3.27 -13.76
N LEU A 82 7.36 2.84 -13.43
CA LEU A 82 8.25 2.16 -14.36
C LEU A 82 7.97 0.65 -14.51
N GLY A 83 7.02 0.08 -13.76
CA GLY A 83 6.65 -1.34 -13.84
C GLY A 83 7.76 -2.32 -13.41
N VAL A 84 8.81 -1.83 -12.72
CA VAL A 84 9.98 -2.62 -12.32
C VAL A 84 9.57 -3.75 -11.37
N LEU A 85 8.71 -3.43 -10.41
CA LEU A 85 8.23 -4.39 -9.41
C LEU A 85 7.31 -5.44 -10.05
N ASP A 86 6.44 -5.03 -10.97
CA ASP A 86 5.56 -5.94 -11.70
C ASP A 86 6.35 -6.92 -12.57
N ALA A 87 7.37 -6.42 -13.28
CA ALA A 87 8.26 -7.24 -14.09
C ALA A 87 9.05 -8.24 -13.23
N ALA A 88 9.63 -7.79 -12.11
CA ALA A 88 10.36 -8.65 -11.19
C ALA A 88 9.46 -9.74 -10.57
N GLY A 89 8.24 -9.36 -10.17
CA GLY A 89 7.25 -10.29 -9.63
C GLY A 89 6.81 -11.34 -10.65
N ALA A 90 6.48 -10.92 -11.87
CA ALA A 90 6.10 -11.83 -12.95
C ALA A 90 7.26 -12.79 -13.31
N TRP A 91 8.48 -12.29 -13.38
CA TRP A 91 9.68 -13.09 -13.65
C TRP A 91 9.95 -14.14 -12.55
N LEU A 92 9.73 -13.80 -11.28
CA LEU A 92 9.87 -14.73 -10.16
C LEU A 92 8.78 -15.78 -10.17
N VAL A 93 7.52 -15.38 -10.39
CA VAL A 93 6.37 -16.29 -10.44
C VAL A 93 6.47 -17.25 -11.63
N ALA A 94 7.00 -16.82 -12.76
CA ALA A 94 7.20 -17.66 -13.94
C ALA A 94 8.15 -18.86 -13.69
N ARG A 95 8.98 -18.80 -12.64
CA ARG A 95 9.87 -19.91 -12.24
C ARG A 95 9.20 -20.91 -11.31
N ALA A 96 8.04 -20.59 -10.75
CA ALA A 96 7.33 -21.43 -9.81
C ALA A 96 6.57 -22.55 -10.55
N ARG A 97 6.96 -23.81 -10.32
CA ARG A 97 6.37 -24.99 -10.96
C ARG A 97 5.28 -25.68 -10.13
N THR A 98 5.28 -25.47 -8.82
CA THR A 98 4.32 -26.08 -7.88
C THR A 98 3.43 -25.01 -7.24
N GLN A 99 2.24 -25.41 -6.81
CA GLN A 99 1.32 -24.49 -6.12
C GLN A 99 1.98 -23.88 -4.87
N ARG A 100 2.79 -24.67 -4.15
CA ARG A 100 3.59 -24.22 -3.01
C ARG A 100 4.62 -23.18 -3.42
N ALA A 101 5.34 -23.39 -4.52
CA ALA A 101 6.30 -22.41 -5.02
C ALA A 101 5.61 -21.09 -5.42
N VAL A 102 4.45 -21.16 -6.06
CA VAL A 102 3.68 -19.95 -6.44
C VAL A 102 3.29 -19.16 -5.19
N ALA A 103 2.68 -19.82 -4.19
CA ALA A 103 2.30 -19.16 -2.95
C ALA A 103 3.52 -18.61 -2.20
N GLY A 104 4.59 -19.38 -2.09
CA GLY A 104 5.82 -18.97 -1.41
C GLY A 104 6.49 -17.77 -2.08
N VAL A 105 6.53 -17.72 -3.41
CA VAL A 105 7.05 -16.56 -4.16
C VAL A 105 6.19 -15.33 -3.93
N LEU A 106 4.86 -15.43 -4.01
CA LEU A 106 3.96 -14.29 -3.80
C LEU A 106 4.03 -13.74 -2.37
N VAL A 107 4.05 -14.62 -1.37
CA VAL A 107 4.19 -14.26 0.04
C VAL A 107 5.59 -13.67 0.31
N GLY A 108 6.64 -14.28 -0.24
CA GLY A 108 8.01 -13.77 -0.13
C GLY A 108 8.21 -12.42 -0.80
N LEU A 109 7.60 -12.20 -1.97
CA LEU A 109 7.58 -10.91 -2.65
C LEU A 109 6.95 -9.83 -1.76
N ALA A 110 5.78 -10.09 -1.19
CA ALA A 110 5.15 -9.16 -0.26
C ALA A 110 6.04 -8.90 0.98
N PHE A 111 6.66 -9.94 1.53
CA PHE A 111 7.54 -9.84 2.70
C PHE A 111 8.77 -8.96 2.42
N PHE A 112 9.60 -9.33 1.44
CA PHE A 112 10.86 -8.63 1.18
C PHE A 112 10.67 -7.28 0.50
N ALA A 113 9.71 -7.14 -0.41
CA ALA A 113 9.49 -5.85 -1.08
C ALA A 113 8.94 -4.80 -0.11
N SER A 114 8.13 -5.20 0.87
CA SER A 114 7.60 -4.27 1.88
C SER A 114 8.69 -3.64 2.77
N MET A 115 9.86 -4.28 2.90
CA MET A 115 11.03 -3.70 3.60
C MET A 115 11.61 -2.48 2.90
N ALA A 116 11.43 -2.39 1.58
CA ALA A 116 12.04 -1.34 0.75
C ALA A 116 11.03 -0.29 0.27
N VAL A 117 9.81 -0.70 -0.08
CA VAL A 117 8.86 0.10 -0.87
C VAL A 117 7.61 0.49 -0.07
N THR A 118 7.55 0.10 1.19
CA THR A 118 6.39 0.09 2.09
C THR A 118 5.39 -1.05 1.91
N ASN A 119 4.72 -1.41 3.00
CA ASN A 119 3.66 -2.44 3.03
C ASN A 119 2.48 -2.10 2.10
N ASP A 120 2.00 -0.87 2.12
CA ASP A 120 0.85 -0.46 1.30
C ASP A 120 1.17 -0.56 -0.19
N VAL A 121 2.32 -0.04 -0.62
CA VAL A 121 2.72 -0.09 -2.02
C VAL A 121 2.99 -1.53 -2.46
N ALA A 122 3.64 -2.34 -1.62
CA ALA A 122 3.83 -3.76 -1.89
C ALA A 122 2.49 -4.49 -2.11
N LEU A 123 1.46 -4.24 -1.29
CA LEU A 123 0.16 -4.87 -1.45
C LEU A 123 -0.60 -4.38 -2.68
N ILE A 124 -0.57 -3.07 -2.97
CA ILE A 124 -1.24 -2.53 -4.16
C ILE A 124 -0.60 -3.11 -5.43
N THR A 125 0.71 -3.33 -5.44
CA THR A 125 1.43 -3.92 -6.57
C THR A 125 1.19 -5.43 -6.67
N PHE A 126 1.48 -6.19 -5.62
CA PHE A 126 1.58 -7.65 -5.73
C PHE A 126 0.26 -8.38 -5.51
N VAL A 127 -0.71 -7.84 -4.75
CA VAL A 127 -1.97 -8.55 -4.52
C VAL A 127 -2.78 -8.71 -5.81
N PRO A 128 -3.02 -7.67 -6.64
CA PRO A 128 -3.73 -7.85 -7.90
C PRO A 128 -3.05 -8.88 -8.82
N LEU A 129 -1.72 -8.82 -8.93
CA LEU A 129 -0.91 -9.80 -9.65
C LEU A 129 -1.14 -11.22 -9.10
N ALA A 130 -1.11 -11.39 -7.77
CA ALA A 130 -1.35 -12.67 -7.11
C ALA A 130 -2.73 -13.24 -7.44
N LEU A 131 -3.79 -12.42 -7.45
CA LEU A 131 -5.14 -12.88 -7.76
C LEU A 131 -5.25 -13.41 -9.19
N VAL A 132 -4.60 -12.75 -10.15
CA VAL A 132 -4.54 -13.19 -11.55
C VAL A 132 -3.75 -14.49 -11.69
N VAL A 133 -2.57 -14.55 -11.06
CA VAL A 133 -1.70 -15.73 -11.07
C VAL A 133 -2.41 -16.94 -10.46
N LEU A 134 -3.04 -16.77 -9.29
CA LEU A 134 -3.75 -17.85 -8.60
C LEU A 134 -4.95 -18.35 -9.40
N ARG A 135 -5.67 -17.45 -10.09
CA ARG A 135 -6.75 -17.83 -11.00
C ARG A 135 -6.25 -18.67 -12.16
N ARG A 136 -5.20 -18.22 -12.86
CA ARG A 136 -4.61 -18.94 -13.99
C ARG A 136 -3.96 -20.26 -13.59
N ALA A 137 -3.41 -20.34 -12.39
CA ALA A 137 -2.85 -21.54 -11.80
C ALA A 137 -3.91 -22.57 -11.33
N GLY A 138 -5.20 -22.28 -11.47
CA GLY A 138 -6.29 -23.11 -10.95
C GLY A 138 -6.34 -23.19 -9.42
N MET A 139 -5.77 -22.18 -8.74
CA MET A 139 -5.63 -22.10 -7.28
C MET A 139 -6.66 -21.16 -6.63
N GLU A 140 -7.79 -20.90 -7.27
CA GLU A 140 -8.83 -20.00 -6.75
C GLU A 140 -9.30 -20.39 -5.34
N GLY A 141 -9.37 -21.70 -5.05
CA GLY A 141 -9.73 -22.22 -3.72
C GLY A 141 -8.77 -21.83 -2.58
N ARG A 142 -7.56 -21.36 -2.91
CA ARG A 142 -6.54 -20.89 -1.96
C ARG A 142 -6.34 -19.37 -1.97
N MET A 143 -7.08 -18.64 -2.81
CA MET A 143 -6.96 -17.19 -2.96
C MET A 143 -7.07 -16.46 -1.63
N CYS A 144 -8.07 -16.79 -0.80
CA CYS A 144 -8.26 -16.16 0.50
C CYS A 144 -7.05 -16.37 1.43
N LEU A 145 -6.48 -17.58 1.43
CA LEU A 145 -5.32 -17.91 2.26
C LEU A 145 -4.07 -17.17 1.77
N VAL A 146 -3.74 -17.27 0.48
CA VAL A 146 -2.53 -16.64 -0.06
C VAL A 146 -2.59 -15.13 0.07
N ALA A 147 -3.74 -14.51 -0.23
CA ALA A 147 -3.93 -13.08 -0.04
C ALA A 147 -3.78 -12.67 1.44
N THR A 148 -4.34 -13.45 2.37
CA THR A 148 -4.14 -13.22 3.82
C THR A 148 -2.67 -13.30 4.20
N LEU A 149 -1.97 -14.35 3.77
CA LEU A 149 -0.54 -14.53 4.06
C LEU A 149 0.30 -13.41 3.44
N MET A 150 -0.08 -12.89 2.27
CA MET A 150 0.57 -11.72 1.67
C MET A 150 0.35 -10.45 2.50
N THR A 151 -0.85 -10.22 3.05
CA THR A 151 -1.08 -9.09 3.96
C THR A 151 -0.23 -9.20 5.22
N ILE A 152 -0.22 -10.37 5.86
CA ILE A 152 0.60 -10.65 7.04
C ILE A 152 2.08 -10.45 6.68
N ALA A 153 2.51 -10.96 5.52
CA ALA A 153 3.87 -10.80 5.03
C ALA A 153 4.26 -9.34 4.80
N ALA A 154 3.41 -8.51 4.20
CA ALA A 154 3.72 -7.10 3.99
C ALA A 154 3.80 -6.33 5.32
N ASN A 155 2.91 -6.60 6.28
CA ASN A 155 2.96 -5.97 7.61
C ASN A 155 4.21 -6.42 8.40
N LEU A 156 4.54 -7.70 8.38
CA LEU A 156 5.67 -8.26 9.15
C LEU A 156 7.02 -8.17 8.44
N GLY A 157 7.04 -7.96 7.13
CA GLY A 157 8.26 -7.67 6.38
C GLY A 157 8.66 -6.21 6.58
N SER A 158 7.72 -5.30 6.39
CA SER A 158 7.95 -3.86 6.56
C SER A 158 8.46 -3.46 7.94
N MET A 159 8.14 -4.25 8.98
CA MET A 159 8.58 -3.92 10.33
C MET A 159 10.10 -3.99 10.52
N PHE A 160 10.83 -4.66 9.62
CA PHE A 160 12.28 -4.80 9.72
C PHE A 160 13.02 -3.47 9.60
N THR A 161 12.55 -2.54 8.77
CA THR A 161 13.25 -1.29 8.46
C THR A 161 12.42 -0.07 8.86
N PRO A 162 13.05 1.08 9.20
CA PRO A 162 12.31 2.33 9.44
C PRO A 162 11.49 2.76 8.22
N VAL A 163 12.03 2.53 7.04
CA VAL A 163 11.44 2.89 5.74
C VAL A 163 10.25 2.02 5.38
N GLY A 164 10.15 0.80 5.92
CA GLY A 164 9.17 -0.19 5.50
C GLY A 164 7.73 0.20 5.79
N ASN A 165 7.46 1.10 6.74
CA ASN A 165 6.11 1.63 6.90
C ASN A 165 6.12 3.04 7.54
N PRO A 166 5.04 3.83 7.35
CA PRO A 166 4.99 5.20 7.83
C PRO A 166 5.12 5.34 9.34
N GLN A 167 4.52 4.43 10.12
CA GLN A 167 4.58 4.49 11.57
C GLN A 167 6.00 4.20 12.10
N ASN A 168 6.76 3.30 11.47
CA ASN A 168 8.12 3.04 11.86
C ASN A 168 9.03 4.21 11.57
N LEU A 169 8.85 4.84 10.41
CA LEU A 169 9.64 6.02 10.07
C LEU A 169 9.46 7.11 11.11
N TYR A 170 8.21 7.37 11.51
CA TYR A 170 7.89 8.34 12.56
C TYR A 170 8.46 7.95 13.93
N LEU A 171 8.23 6.72 14.40
CA LEU A 171 8.72 6.32 15.73
C LEU A 171 10.26 6.27 15.78
N PHE A 172 10.89 5.92 14.66
CA PHE A 172 12.34 5.95 14.51
C PHE A 172 12.88 7.39 14.62
N THR A 173 12.32 8.35 13.89
CA THR A 173 12.74 9.76 13.98
C THR A 173 12.45 10.37 15.35
N ALA A 174 11.29 10.08 15.93
CA ALA A 174 10.88 10.59 17.24
C ALA A 174 11.69 10.01 18.40
N SER A 175 12.08 8.73 18.34
CA SER A 175 12.86 8.08 19.39
C SER A 175 14.34 8.46 19.39
N GLY A 176 14.87 9.00 18.28
CA GLY A 176 16.30 9.27 18.10
C GLY A 176 17.18 8.00 18.04
N MET A 177 16.56 6.83 17.84
CA MET A 177 17.22 5.53 17.79
C MET A 177 18.16 5.43 16.58
N GLY A 178 19.30 4.76 16.73
CA GLY A 178 20.17 4.45 15.59
C GLY A 178 19.60 3.34 14.70
N VAL A 179 19.86 3.36 13.39
CA VAL A 179 19.34 2.30 12.48
C VAL A 179 19.78 0.90 12.93
N GLY A 180 21.03 0.74 13.39
CA GLY A 180 21.50 -0.54 13.91
C GLY A 180 20.69 -1.05 15.10
N GLU A 181 20.32 -0.18 16.03
CA GLU A 181 19.46 -0.51 17.18
C GLU A 181 18.06 -0.89 16.73
N PHE A 182 17.47 -0.16 15.78
CA PHE A 182 16.17 -0.48 15.21
C PHE A 182 16.16 -1.87 14.55
N LEU A 183 17.18 -2.17 13.72
CA LEU A 183 17.30 -3.46 13.05
C LEU A 183 17.51 -4.62 14.05
N GLN A 184 18.24 -4.38 15.13
CA GLN A 184 18.45 -5.37 16.19
C GLN A 184 17.17 -5.61 17.00
N LEU A 185 16.42 -4.57 17.30
CA LEU A 185 15.13 -4.65 17.98
C LEU A 185 14.11 -5.46 17.17
N MET A 186 13.99 -5.16 15.87
CA MET A 186 12.98 -5.76 15.00
C MET A 186 13.42 -7.08 14.35
N GLY A 187 14.72 -7.37 14.33
CA GLY A 187 15.31 -8.55 13.71
C GLY A 187 14.72 -9.88 14.19
N PRO A 188 14.66 -10.16 15.50
CA PRO A 188 14.09 -11.41 16.02
C PRO A 188 12.64 -11.63 15.60
N TYR A 189 11.80 -10.59 15.71
CA TYR A 189 10.39 -10.65 15.30
C TYR A 189 10.26 -10.87 13.78
N THR A 190 11.11 -10.21 12.99
CA THR A 190 11.10 -10.32 11.52
C THR A 190 11.50 -11.73 11.09
N ALA A 191 12.56 -12.28 11.68
CA ALA A 191 13.03 -13.63 11.39
C ALA A 191 11.98 -14.69 11.77
N ALA A 192 11.39 -14.58 12.96
CA ALA A 192 10.30 -15.46 13.40
C ALA A 192 9.10 -15.40 12.45
N SER A 193 8.72 -14.19 12.03
CA SER A 193 7.63 -13.97 11.07
C SER A 193 7.90 -14.62 9.72
N GLY A 194 9.11 -14.46 9.18
CA GLY A 194 9.53 -15.09 7.93
C GLY A 194 9.49 -16.63 8.02
N ALA A 195 9.96 -17.19 9.13
CA ALA A 195 9.91 -18.63 9.39
C ALA A 195 8.46 -19.15 9.49
N MET A 196 7.60 -18.44 10.21
CA MET A 196 6.18 -18.78 10.34
C MET A 196 5.44 -18.70 8.99
N LEU A 197 5.73 -17.70 8.16
CA LEU A 197 5.15 -17.57 6.81
C LEU A 197 5.61 -18.69 5.88
N ALA A 198 6.90 -19.02 5.91
CA ALA A 198 7.44 -20.14 5.15
C ALA A 198 6.79 -21.46 5.58
N LEU A 199 6.68 -21.70 6.89
CA LEU A 199 6.02 -22.87 7.45
C LEU A 199 4.53 -22.93 7.06
N ALA A 200 3.81 -21.81 7.14
CA ALA A 200 2.41 -21.74 6.72
C ALA A 200 2.25 -22.11 5.23
N CYS A 201 3.13 -21.62 4.36
CA CYS A 201 3.14 -21.99 2.94
C CYS A 201 3.41 -23.49 2.75
N VAL A 202 4.39 -24.07 3.46
CA VAL A 202 4.75 -25.49 3.36
C VAL A 202 3.60 -26.39 3.81
N LEU A 203 2.97 -26.07 4.95
CA LEU A 203 1.94 -26.90 5.57
C LEU A 203 0.55 -26.77 4.91
N ARG A 204 0.20 -25.58 4.40
CA ARG A 204 -1.17 -25.31 3.91
C ARG A 204 -1.30 -25.28 2.40
N VAL A 205 -0.18 -25.26 1.68
CA VAL A 205 -0.15 -25.27 0.22
C VAL A 205 0.50 -26.56 -0.26
N ARG A 206 -0.28 -27.37 -0.98
CA ARG A 206 0.16 -28.64 -1.58
C ARG A 206 1.33 -28.40 -2.54
N GLY A 207 2.21 -29.39 -2.62
CA GLY A 207 3.32 -29.44 -3.57
C GLY A 207 2.92 -29.85 -4.99
N ASP A 208 1.63 -30.02 -5.27
CA ASP A 208 1.12 -30.42 -6.57
C ASP A 208 1.58 -29.47 -7.68
N GLU A 209 1.82 -30.01 -8.88
CA GLU A 209 2.13 -29.21 -10.06
C GLU A 209 1.01 -28.23 -10.37
N VAL A 210 1.40 -27.05 -10.84
CA VAL A 210 0.44 -26.02 -11.26
C VAL A 210 -0.20 -26.45 -12.58
N ARG A 211 -1.54 -26.55 -12.59
CA ARG A 211 -2.29 -26.76 -13.83
C ARG A 211 -2.03 -25.56 -14.75
N GLY A 212 -1.44 -25.81 -15.93
CA GLY A 212 -1.11 -24.77 -16.90
C GLY A 212 0.28 -24.12 -16.73
N ALA A 213 1.28 -24.87 -16.25
CA ALA A 213 2.68 -24.40 -16.10
C ALA A 213 3.26 -23.71 -17.36
N GLY A 214 2.78 -24.04 -18.57
CA GLY A 214 3.17 -23.36 -19.82
C GLY A 214 2.55 -21.96 -20.03
N GLY A 215 1.43 -21.63 -19.38
CA GLY A 215 0.71 -20.36 -19.56
C GLY A 215 1.20 -19.23 -18.67
N VAL A 216 1.73 -19.54 -17.48
CA VAL A 216 2.29 -18.54 -16.55
C VAL A 216 3.63 -17.99 -17.08
N GLY A 217 4.46 -18.86 -17.68
CA GLY A 217 5.72 -18.46 -18.32
C GLY A 217 5.53 -17.60 -19.57
N ARG A 218 4.52 -17.90 -20.41
CA ARG A 218 4.21 -17.14 -21.64
C ARG A 218 3.70 -15.72 -21.37
N PHE A 219 3.05 -15.49 -20.23
CA PHE A 219 2.55 -14.17 -19.82
C PHE A 219 3.66 -13.26 -19.27
N ALA A 220 4.65 -13.83 -18.57
CA ALA A 220 5.82 -13.06 -18.14
C ALA A 220 6.71 -12.64 -19.31
N SER A 221 6.72 -13.40 -20.42
CA SER A 221 7.45 -13.07 -21.65
C SER A 221 6.72 -12.08 -22.58
N SER A 222 5.40 -11.89 -22.43
CA SER A 222 4.61 -11.03 -23.34
C SER A 222 4.53 -9.55 -22.91
N GLY A 223 5.42 -9.08 -22.03
CA GLY A 223 5.58 -7.65 -21.77
C GLY A 223 4.50 -7.01 -20.91
N GLY A 224 4.41 -7.41 -19.64
CA GLY A 224 3.77 -6.60 -18.59
C GLY A 224 2.24 -6.46 -18.69
N PHE A 225 1.69 -5.81 -17.66
CA PHE A 225 0.25 -5.62 -17.45
C PHE A 225 -0.20 -4.35 -18.17
N SER A 226 -0.91 -4.47 -19.30
CA SER A 226 -1.72 -3.36 -19.81
C SER A 226 -3.00 -3.28 -18.99
N PHE A 227 -3.28 -2.12 -18.39
CA PHE A 227 -4.45 -1.90 -17.52
C PHE A 227 -5.80 -1.96 -18.27
N ASP A 228 -5.79 -2.18 -19.60
CA ASP A 228 -6.97 -2.17 -20.47
C ASP A 228 -7.75 -3.51 -20.52
N ASP A 229 -7.20 -4.62 -20.03
CA ASP A 229 -7.85 -5.94 -20.12
C ASP A 229 -9.12 -6.11 -19.26
N THR A 230 -9.55 -5.07 -18.53
CA THR A 230 -10.86 -5.03 -17.86
C THR A 230 -12.00 -4.49 -18.73
N ALA A 231 -11.70 -3.88 -19.89
CA ALA A 231 -12.70 -3.29 -20.77
C ALA A 231 -13.46 -4.32 -21.63
N ASP A 232 -12.85 -5.48 -21.93
CA ASP A 232 -13.41 -6.49 -22.85
C ASP A 232 -14.22 -7.60 -22.15
N ASN A 233 -14.84 -7.30 -21.01
CA ASN A 233 -15.78 -8.24 -20.38
C ASN A 233 -17.21 -8.01 -20.90
N PRO A 234 -17.80 -8.92 -21.70
CA PRO A 234 -19.16 -8.76 -22.23
C PRO A 234 -20.25 -8.75 -21.14
N ALA A 235 -19.92 -9.11 -19.89
CA ALA A 235 -20.83 -8.98 -18.74
C ALA A 235 -20.88 -7.55 -18.14
N MET A 236 -20.12 -6.59 -18.69
CA MET A 236 -20.03 -5.20 -18.21
C MET A 236 -20.53 -4.18 -19.25
N GLN A 237 -21.23 -4.62 -20.30
CA GLN A 237 -21.95 -3.73 -21.20
C GLN A 237 -23.30 -3.36 -20.60
N VAL A 238 -23.39 -2.16 -20.01
CA VAL A 238 -24.67 -1.49 -19.81
C VAL A 238 -25.27 -1.27 -21.21
N PRO A 239 -26.52 -1.70 -21.49
CA PRO A 239 -27.10 -1.47 -22.81
C PRO A 239 -27.15 0.04 -23.04
N PRO A 240 -26.69 0.54 -24.21
CA PRO A 240 -26.78 1.97 -24.50
C PRO A 240 -28.27 2.36 -24.45
N ALA A 241 -28.56 3.42 -23.68
CA ALA A 241 -29.86 4.03 -23.67
C ALA A 241 -30.29 4.32 -25.12
N ARG A 242 -31.49 3.84 -25.49
CA ARG A 242 -32.11 4.02 -26.80
C ARG A 242 -32.26 5.53 -27.08
N TRP A 243 -31.26 6.13 -27.70
CA TRP A 243 -31.40 7.41 -28.38
C TRP A 243 -31.84 7.12 -29.81
N THR A 244 -33.13 7.35 -30.08
CA THR A 244 -33.66 7.36 -31.44
C THR A 244 -33.29 8.67 -32.11
N ALA A 245 -32.24 8.67 -32.92
CA ALA A 245 -31.96 9.77 -33.85
C ALA A 245 -32.90 9.67 -35.08
N PRO A 246 -33.36 10.80 -35.66
CA PRO A 246 -34.26 10.78 -36.81
C PRO A 246 -33.55 10.32 -38.09
N GLN A 247 -34.31 9.69 -38.97
CA GLN A 247 -33.89 9.10 -40.25
C GLN A 247 -33.23 10.12 -41.20
N GLY A 248 -32.10 9.74 -41.81
CA GLY A 248 -31.49 10.49 -42.91
C GLY A 248 -30.23 9.82 -43.48
N SER A 249 -30.43 9.06 -44.57
CA SER A 249 -29.50 8.77 -45.69
C SER A 249 -28.02 8.39 -45.42
N ALA A 250 -27.70 7.12 -45.72
CA ALA A 250 -26.36 6.67 -46.15
C ALA A 250 -26.00 7.22 -47.54
N PRO A 251 -24.72 7.13 -47.98
CA PRO A 251 -24.35 5.93 -48.76
C PRO A 251 -22.90 5.40 -48.57
N ASP A 252 -22.81 4.07 -48.72
CA ASP A 252 -21.82 3.26 -49.45
C ASP A 252 -20.31 3.56 -49.38
N CYS A 253 -19.54 2.57 -48.91
CA CYS A 253 -18.54 1.86 -49.74
C CYS A 253 -17.84 0.74 -48.94
N MET A 254 -18.14 -0.52 -49.30
CA MET A 254 -17.20 -1.64 -49.23
C MET A 254 -16.62 -1.86 -50.63
N PRO A 255 -15.39 -2.41 -50.74
CA PRO A 255 -15.34 -3.71 -51.40
C PRO A 255 -14.35 -4.73 -50.81
N ALA A 256 -14.78 -5.99 -50.90
CA ALA A 256 -14.06 -7.20 -51.31
C ALA A 256 -12.79 -7.68 -50.54
N ARG A 257 -12.94 -8.88 -49.98
CA ARG A 257 -11.85 -9.84 -49.73
C ARG A 257 -11.27 -10.35 -51.05
N SER A 258 -9.95 -10.46 -51.14
CA SER A 258 -9.26 -11.41 -52.01
C SER A 258 -8.05 -12.00 -51.26
N ALA A 259 -7.93 -13.32 -51.33
CA ALA A 259 -6.87 -14.11 -50.73
C ALA A 259 -5.66 -14.17 -51.67
N ASN A 260 -4.44 -14.00 -51.14
CA ASN A 260 -3.30 -14.88 -51.40
C ASN A 260 -2.03 -14.37 -50.68
N GLY A 261 -1.46 -15.26 -49.84
CA GLY A 261 -0.03 -15.56 -49.74
C GLY A 261 0.98 -14.44 -49.40
N ALA A 262 1.62 -14.63 -48.24
CA ALA A 262 2.85 -14.00 -47.73
C ALA A 262 2.69 -12.62 -47.05
N SER A 263 2.64 -12.63 -45.71
CA SER A 263 2.96 -11.47 -44.88
C SER A 263 4.45 -11.44 -44.56
N PRO A 264 5.22 -10.42 -44.97
CA PRO A 264 6.51 -10.11 -44.42
C PRO A 264 6.39 -8.87 -43.51
N ALA A 265 6.04 -9.03 -42.22
CA ALA A 265 6.08 -7.89 -41.27
C ALA A 265 5.97 -8.24 -39.77
N PHE A 266 6.10 -9.50 -39.33
CA PHE A 266 5.95 -9.81 -37.90
C PHE A 266 7.26 -9.70 -37.09
N SER A 267 8.42 -9.79 -37.74
CA SER A 267 9.73 -9.82 -37.06
C SER A 267 10.34 -8.44 -36.76
N SER A 268 9.84 -7.36 -37.38
CA SER A 268 10.39 -6.00 -37.24
C SER A 268 9.63 -5.13 -36.22
N ILE A 269 8.42 -5.54 -35.81
CA ILE A 269 7.60 -4.82 -34.81
C ILE A 269 7.91 -5.33 -33.38
N GLU A 270 8.25 -6.61 -33.23
CA GLU A 270 8.64 -7.21 -31.94
C GLU A 270 10.01 -6.71 -31.44
N SER A 271 10.96 -6.48 -32.36
CA SER A 271 12.28 -5.91 -32.03
C SER A 271 12.19 -4.43 -31.65
N ALA A 272 11.35 -3.64 -32.33
CA ALA A 272 11.17 -2.22 -32.03
C ALA A 272 10.40 -1.96 -30.71
N SER A 273 9.47 -2.84 -30.35
CA SER A 273 8.68 -2.74 -29.10
C SER A 273 9.46 -3.19 -27.86
N LEU A 274 10.35 -4.20 -27.98
CA LEU A 274 11.31 -4.51 -26.92
C LEU A 274 12.39 -3.43 -26.77
N GLU A 275 12.83 -2.77 -27.84
CA GLU A 275 13.81 -1.68 -27.77
C GLU A 275 13.24 -0.38 -27.16
N CYS A 276 11.92 -0.13 -27.30
CA CYS A 276 11.26 1.03 -26.67
C CYS A 276 11.29 0.96 -25.13
N PHE A 277 11.51 -0.22 -24.55
CA PHE A 277 11.74 -0.40 -23.11
C PHE A 277 13.17 -0.02 -22.64
N THR A 278 14.10 0.36 -23.52
CA THR A 278 15.54 0.14 -23.21
C THR A 278 16.39 1.37 -22.86
N VAL A 279 16.01 2.62 -23.16
CA VAL A 279 16.88 3.78 -22.85
C VAL A 279 16.22 4.83 -21.95
N ARG A 280 15.00 5.26 -22.26
CA ARG A 280 14.29 6.27 -21.46
C ARG A 280 13.85 5.73 -20.09
N SER A 281 13.55 4.43 -20.01
CA SER A 281 13.26 3.74 -18.75
C SER A 281 14.51 3.61 -17.88
N ARG A 282 15.69 3.32 -18.46
CA ARG A 282 16.94 3.13 -17.70
C ARG A 282 17.43 4.41 -17.04
N LYS A 283 17.35 5.55 -17.73
CA LYS A 283 17.70 6.86 -17.14
C LYS A 283 16.78 7.22 -15.98
N ARG A 284 15.46 7.01 -16.13
CA ARG A 284 14.48 7.24 -15.04
C ARG A 284 14.69 6.26 -13.89
N LEU A 285 14.97 5.00 -14.18
CA LEU A 285 15.28 3.98 -13.19
C LEU A 285 16.53 4.35 -12.38
N ALA A 286 17.60 4.77 -13.05
CA ALA A 286 18.82 5.24 -12.40
C ALA A 286 18.54 6.47 -11.54
N MET A 287 17.76 7.44 -12.05
CA MET A 287 17.36 8.62 -11.28
C MET A 287 16.59 8.25 -10.01
N TYR A 288 15.53 7.43 -10.10
CA TYR A 288 14.80 6.99 -8.91
C TYR A 288 15.65 6.13 -7.99
N GLY A 289 16.58 5.33 -8.53
CA GLY A 289 17.62 4.62 -7.77
C GLY A 289 18.47 5.56 -6.91
N VAL A 290 18.96 6.65 -7.51
CA VAL A 290 19.75 7.67 -6.81
C VAL A 290 18.88 8.40 -5.77
N LEU A 291 17.68 8.84 -6.13
CA LEU A 291 16.78 9.52 -5.20
C LEU A 291 16.39 8.61 -4.01
N PHE A 292 16.24 7.31 -4.24
CA PHE A 292 15.98 6.34 -3.19
C PHE A 292 17.17 6.19 -2.26
N ALA A 293 18.39 6.10 -2.81
CA ALA A 293 19.60 6.12 -2.00
C ALA A 293 19.73 7.42 -1.18
N CYS A 294 19.35 8.57 -1.75
CA CYS A 294 19.26 9.84 -1.01
C CYS A 294 18.21 9.79 0.10
N CYS A 295 17.05 9.16 -0.13
CA CYS A 295 16.05 8.94 0.93
C CYS A 295 16.63 8.10 2.07
N LEU A 296 17.32 6.99 1.75
CA LEU A 296 17.99 6.16 2.76
C LEU A 296 19.06 6.94 3.52
N ALA A 297 19.86 7.76 2.83
CA ALA A 297 20.86 8.61 3.46
C ALA A 297 20.22 9.64 4.40
N ALA A 298 19.05 10.19 4.05
CA ALA A 298 18.33 11.11 4.92
C ALA A 298 17.76 10.42 6.17
N VAL A 299 17.25 9.19 6.03
CA VAL A 299 16.83 8.36 7.16
C VAL A 299 18.00 8.04 8.09
N LEU A 300 19.21 7.85 7.55
CA LEU A 300 20.43 7.66 8.32
C LEU A 300 20.96 8.95 8.97
N GLY A 301 20.29 10.09 8.78
CA GLY A 301 20.76 11.40 9.27
C GLY A 301 21.97 11.97 8.52
N VAL A 302 22.37 11.36 7.39
CA VAL A 302 23.50 11.79 6.57
C VAL A 302 23.13 12.94 5.64
N LEU A 303 21.89 12.96 5.15
CA LEU A 303 21.38 13.98 4.24
C LEU A 303 20.25 14.78 4.90
N ASP A 304 20.34 16.11 4.87
CA ASP A 304 19.27 16.97 5.38
C ASP A 304 17.97 16.77 4.58
N VAL A 305 16.86 16.57 5.29
CA VAL A 305 15.54 16.34 4.68
C VAL A 305 15.09 17.48 3.77
N ARG A 306 15.50 18.72 4.04
CA ARG A 306 15.15 19.89 3.22
C ARG A 306 15.83 19.83 1.86
N VAL A 307 17.10 19.40 1.86
CA VAL A 307 17.86 19.17 0.62
C VAL A 307 17.23 18.01 -0.16
N LEU A 308 16.91 16.90 0.52
CA LEU A 308 16.20 15.79 -0.10
C LEU A 308 14.87 16.22 -0.72
N LEU A 309 14.06 16.98 0.01
CA LEU A 309 12.76 17.47 -0.45
C LEU A 309 12.90 18.31 -1.72
N ALA A 310 13.86 19.23 -1.74
CA ALA A 310 14.15 20.02 -2.94
C ALA A 310 14.59 19.13 -4.12
N LEU A 311 15.49 18.17 -3.88
CA LEU A 311 15.98 17.25 -4.91
C LEU A 311 14.84 16.40 -5.50
N VAL A 312 13.98 15.83 -4.65
CA VAL A 312 12.84 15.01 -5.07
C VAL A 312 11.83 15.86 -5.83
N LEU A 313 11.44 17.03 -5.30
CA LEU A 313 10.48 17.91 -5.97
C LEU A 313 10.97 18.32 -7.36
N VAL A 314 12.23 18.76 -7.49
CA VAL A 314 12.81 19.15 -8.77
C VAL A 314 12.90 17.96 -9.72
N SER A 315 13.47 16.86 -9.27
CA SER A 315 13.72 15.70 -10.14
C SER A 315 12.44 15.01 -10.60
N VAL A 316 11.45 14.87 -9.72
CA VAL A 316 10.13 14.31 -10.05
C VAL A 316 9.36 15.27 -10.96
N SER A 317 9.34 16.58 -10.67
CA SER A 317 8.62 17.55 -11.50
C SER A 317 9.17 17.62 -12.93
N LEU A 318 10.49 17.55 -13.09
CA LEU A 318 11.15 17.55 -14.40
C LEU A 318 10.98 16.23 -15.16
N SER A 319 10.83 15.11 -14.44
CA SER A 319 10.76 13.79 -15.07
C SER A 319 9.33 13.36 -15.41
N ASP A 320 8.43 13.49 -14.43
CA ASP A 320 7.01 13.19 -14.51
C ASP A 320 6.26 13.80 -13.31
N ALA A 321 5.83 15.05 -13.43
CA ALA A 321 5.07 15.75 -12.40
C ALA A 321 3.74 15.08 -12.02
N SER A 322 3.21 14.17 -12.85
CA SER A 322 1.98 13.43 -12.52
C SER A 322 2.17 12.52 -11.30
N LEU A 323 3.41 12.10 -11.03
CA LEU A 323 3.75 11.28 -9.86
C LEU A 323 3.51 11.99 -8.53
N LEU A 324 3.64 13.32 -8.48
CA LEU A 324 3.33 14.08 -7.28
C LEU A 324 1.85 13.98 -6.88
N ARG A 325 0.96 13.76 -7.86
CA ARG A 325 -0.47 13.51 -7.59
C ARG A 325 -0.74 12.08 -7.13
N ARG A 326 0.18 11.15 -7.41
CA ARG A 326 0.09 9.73 -7.00
C ARG A 326 0.58 9.49 -5.58
N VAL A 327 1.25 10.46 -4.95
CA VAL A 327 1.57 10.43 -3.52
C VAL A 327 0.27 10.34 -2.73
N ASP A 328 0.26 9.53 -1.68
CA ASP A 328 -0.90 9.41 -0.78
C ASP A 328 -0.93 10.62 0.18
N TRP A 329 -1.54 11.70 -0.30
CA TRP A 329 -1.80 12.92 0.45
C TRP A 329 -2.78 12.69 1.62
N GLY A 330 -3.62 11.65 1.55
CA GLY A 330 -4.53 11.30 2.63
C GLY A 330 -3.78 10.84 3.87
N LEU A 331 -2.75 10.01 3.67
CA LEU A 331 -1.86 9.58 4.74
C LEU A 331 -1.07 10.77 5.34
N LEU A 332 -0.49 11.64 4.51
CA LEU A 332 0.23 12.83 5.01
C LEU A 332 -0.68 13.76 5.81
N ALA A 333 -1.90 14.00 5.33
CA ALA A 333 -2.89 14.79 6.04
C ALA A 333 -3.34 14.12 7.35
N THR A 334 -3.40 12.79 7.38
CA THR A 334 -3.72 12.02 8.59
C THR A 334 -2.66 12.24 9.66
N PHE A 335 -1.36 12.15 9.33
CA PHE A 335 -0.27 12.46 10.27
C PHE A 335 -0.36 13.90 10.78
N ALA A 336 -0.57 14.87 9.90
CA ALA A 336 -0.70 16.27 10.29
C ALA A 336 -1.87 16.49 11.27
N ALA A 337 -3.04 15.91 10.99
CA ALA A 337 -4.20 15.99 11.87
C ALA A 337 -3.95 15.29 13.23
N LEU A 338 -3.32 14.12 13.22
CA LEU A 338 -2.97 13.40 14.46
C LEU A 338 -1.96 14.16 15.30
N PHE A 339 -0.96 14.82 14.69
CA PHE A 339 -0.03 15.67 15.42
C PHE A 339 -0.74 16.82 16.14
N VAL A 340 -1.67 17.49 15.46
CA VAL A 340 -2.50 18.53 16.11
C VAL A 340 -3.31 17.94 17.26
N PHE A 341 -3.96 16.79 17.05
CA PHE A 341 -4.74 16.13 18.08
C PHE A 341 -3.88 15.77 19.31
N VAL A 342 -2.74 15.12 19.10
CA VAL A 342 -1.82 14.71 20.17
C VAL A 342 -1.25 15.92 20.92
N GLY A 343 -0.84 16.97 20.19
CA GLY A 343 -0.36 18.22 20.80
C GLY A 343 -1.42 18.87 21.70
N ASN A 344 -2.69 18.86 21.28
CA ASN A 344 -3.79 19.35 22.10
C ASN A 344 -4.03 18.48 23.34
N MET A 345 -4.04 17.16 23.19
CA MET A 345 -4.20 16.25 24.33
C MET A 345 -3.08 16.41 25.36
N GLY A 346 -1.85 16.68 24.92
CA GLY A 346 -0.71 16.98 25.80
C GLY A 346 -0.88 18.25 26.65
N ARG A 347 -1.76 19.18 26.24
CA ARG A 347 -2.05 20.42 26.98
C ARG A 347 -3.25 20.31 27.92
N VAL A 348 -3.96 19.20 27.90
CA VAL A 348 -5.10 18.95 28.79
C VAL A 348 -4.65 17.99 29.91
N PRO A 349 -4.38 18.47 31.14
CA PRO A 349 -3.74 17.67 32.18
C PRO A 349 -4.46 16.35 32.49
N VAL A 350 -5.80 16.40 32.62
CA VAL A 350 -6.62 15.22 32.92
C VAL A 350 -6.50 14.14 31.84
N LEU A 351 -6.46 14.54 30.56
CA LEU A 351 -6.34 13.59 29.46
C LEU A 351 -4.90 13.06 29.35
N HIS A 352 -3.92 13.93 29.56
CA HIS A 352 -2.52 13.53 29.57
C HIS A 352 -2.22 12.53 30.68
N GLU A 353 -2.70 12.76 31.91
CA GLU A 353 -2.54 11.82 33.03
C GLU A 353 -3.25 10.49 32.77
N ALA A 354 -4.49 10.52 32.27
CA ALA A 354 -5.25 9.31 31.99
C ALA A 354 -4.58 8.45 30.89
N LEU A 355 -4.12 9.06 29.80
CA LEU A 355 -3.45 8.36 28.71
C LEU A 355 -2.06 7.88 29.13
N SER A 356 -1.29 8.69 29.85
CA SER A 356 0.00 8.27 30.40
C SER A 356 -0.13 7.11 31.39
N ALA A 357 -1.19 7.08 32.21
CA ALA A 357 -1.48 5.95 33.10
C ALA A 357 -1.85 4.68 32.31
N ALA A 358 -2.67 4.82 31.26
CA ALA A 358 -3.08 3.69 30.41
C ALA A 358 -1.90 3.06 29.65
N VAL A 359 -0.94 3.87 29.20
CA VAL A 359 0.25 3.39 28.47
C VAL A 359 1.39 2.99 29.40
N GLY A 360 1.51 3.63 30.56
CA GLY A 360 2.62 3.48 31.49
C GLY A 360 2.81 2.07 32.05
N GLY A 361 1.73 1.26 32.12
CA GLY A 361 1.82 -0.12 32.57
C GLY A 361 2.60 -1.02 31.61
N ASN A 362 2.29 -0.97 30.31
CA ASN A 362 2.98 -1.71 29.27
C ASN A 362 2.69 -1.09 27.89
N ALA A 363 3.65 -0.33 27.36
CA ALA A 363 3.44 0.40 26.11
C ALA A 363 3.24 -0.54 24.91
N LEU A 364 3.81 -1.75 24.94
CA LEU A 364 3.64 -2.74 23.87
C LEU A 364 2.19 -3.23 23.81
N LEU A 365 1.63 -3.66 24.95
CA LEU A 365 0.25 -4.13 25.00
C LEU A 365 -0.75 -3.00 24.73
N ALA A 366 -0.48 -1.79 25.24
CA ALA A 366 -1.29 -0.62 24.93
C ALA A 366 -1.29 -0.33 23.42
N ALA A 367 -0.14 -0.45 22.76
CA ALA A 367 -0.01 -0.26 21.32
C ALA A 367 -0.73 -1.35 20.51
N VAL A 368 -0.62 -2.62 20.91
CA VAL A 368 -1.32 -3.73 20.26
C VAL A 368 -2.83 -3.54 20.38
N GLY A 369 -3.32 -3.26 21.59
CA GLY A 369 -4.74 -3.02 21.86
C GLY A 369 -5.28 -1.80 21.14
N GLY A 370 -4.56 -0.67 21.20
CA GLY A 370 -4.90 0.56 20.49
C GLY A 370 -4.98 0.34 18.97
N SER A 371 -4.04 -0.41 18.40
CA SER A 371 -4.03 -0.72 16.97
C SER A 371 -5.30 -1.46 16.54
N GLN A 372 -5.86 -2.35 17.36
CA GLN A 372 -7.10 -3.06 17.00
C GLN A 372 -8.32 -2.14 16.83
N VAL A 373 -8.29 -0.95 17.45
CA VAL A 373 -9.41 -0.01 17.48
C VAL A 373 -9.21 1.12 16.47
N ILE A 374 -8.01 1.72 16.43
CA ILE A 374 -7.73 2.92 15.64
C ILE A 374 -6.71 2.71 14.51
N SER A 375 -6.24 1.48 14.29
CA SER A 375 -5.13 1.08 13.40
C SER A 375 -3.73 1.45 13.92
N ASN A 376 -2.73 0.74 13.42
CA ASN A 376 -1.33 0.85 13.83
C ASN A 376 -0.70 2.24 13.62
N VAL A 377 -1.03 2.95 12.54
CA VAL A 377 -0.46 4.29 12.27
C VAL A 377 -0.97 5.34 13.27
N PRO A 378 -2.29 5.53 13.46
CA PRO A 378 -2.80 6.43 14.48
C PRO A 378 -2.44 6.02 15.91
N ALA A 379 -2.38 4.72 16.21
CA ALA A 379 -1.94 4.23 17.51
C ALA A 379 -0.49 4.63 17.81
N ALA A 380 0.42 4.50 16.84
CA ALA A 380 1.81 4.92 17.00
C ALA A 380 1.94 6.41 17.32
N VAL A 381 1.30 7.26 16.52
CA VAL A 381 1.34 8.72 16.71
C VAL A 381 0.69 9.11 18.03
N LEU A 382 -0.48 8.56 18.35
CA LEU A 382 -1.19 8.87 19.58
C LEU A 382 -0.37 8.51 20.82
N LEU A 383 0.05 7.25 20.92
CA LEU A 383 0.66 6.72 22.14
C LEU A 383 2.08 7.26 22.36
N SER A 384 2.79 7.66 21.29
CA SER A 384 4.11 8.30 21.39
C SER A 384 4.11 9.59 22.20
N GLY A 385 2.98 10.31 22.29
CA GLY A 385 2.84 11.51 23.10
C GLY A 385 2.73 11.25 24.61
N PHE A 386 2.59 9.99 25.05
CA PHE A 386 2.29 9.62 26.43
C PHE A 386 3.20 8.53 27.00
N THR A 387 4.28 8.16 26.30
CA THR A 387 5.26 7.19 26.81
C THR A 387 6.65 7.43 26.27
N ASN A 388 7.65 7.12 27.09
CA ASN A 388 9.06 7.08 26.69
C ASN A 388 9.56 5.66 26.42
N GLN A 389 8.68 4.65 26.49
CA GLN A 389 9.01 3.25 26.21
C GLN A 389 9.07 3.00 24.69
N TRP A 390 9.95 3.70 23.99
CA TRP A 390 10.03 3.73 22.52
C TRP A 390 10.16 2.34 21.90
N GLN A 391 11.03 1.49 22.45
CA GLN A 391 11.23 0.13 21.96
C GLN A 391 9.94 -0.71 22.06
N ALA A 392 9.26 -0.66 23.21
CA ALA A 392 8.00 -1.36 23.43
C ALA A 392 6.88 -0.82 22.51
N LEU A 393 6.83 0.50 22.30
CA LEU A 393 5.88 1.12 21.38
C LEU A 393 6.13 0.74 19.92
N ILE A 394 7.39 0.72 19.47
CA ILE A 394 7.77 0.27 18.11
C ILE A 394 7.37 -1.19 17.90
N VAL A 395 7.73 -2.08 18.82
CA VAL A 395 7.35 -3.50 18.73
C VAL A 395 5.83 -3.63 18.76
N GLY A 396 5.15 -2.99 19.72
CA GLY A 396 3.72 -3.12 19.91
C GLY A 396 2.87 -2.58 18.75
N THR A 397 3.29 -1.50 18.09
CA THR A 397 2.57 -0.96 16.93
C THR A 397 2.77 -1.80 15.67
N ASN A 398 3.94 -2.42 15.48
CA ASN A 398 4.17 -3.35 14.37
C ASN A 398 3.38 -4.65 14.56
N LEU A 399 3.46 -5.26 15.74
CA LEU A 399 2.69 -6.45 16.08
C LEU A 399 1.18 -6.14 16.06
N GLY A 400 0.80 -4.97 16.56
CA GLY A 400 -0.55 -4.45 16.55
C GLY A 400 -1.15 -4.24 15.16
N GLY A 401 -0.33 -4.22 14.10
CA GLY A 401 -0.80 -4.25 12.71
C GLY A 401 -1.41 -5.59 12.29
N LEU A 402 -1.31 -6.62 13.13
CA LEU A 402 -2.03 -7.89 13.00
C LEU A 402 -3.33 -7.88 13.79
N GLY A 403 -4.17 -8.89 13.57
CA GLY A 403 -5.39 -9.17 14.31
C GLY A 403 -6.64 -8.94 13.47
N THR A 404 -7.30 -7.80 13.67
CA THR A 404 -8.51 -7.42 12.92
C THR A 404 -8.18 -6.79 11.56
N LEU A 405 -9.18 -6.64 10.68
CA LEU A 405 -9.01 -5.87 9.43
C LEU A 405 -8.76 -4.38 9.68
N ILE A 406 -9.17 -3.85 10.83
CA ILE A 406 -9.01 -2.45 11.22
C ILE A 406 -7.57 -2.19 11.69
N ALA A 407 -6.93 -3.23 12.26
CA ALA A 407 -5.61 -3.17 12.86
C ALA A 407 -4.52 -2.55 11.97
N SER A 408 -4.61 -2.79 10.65
CA SER A 408 -3.70 -2.21 9.66
C SER A 408 -4.46 -1.80 8.42
N MET A 409 -4.30 -0.54 8.02
CA MET A 409 -4.90 0.01 6.79
C MET A 409 -4.52 -0.78 5.54
N ALA A 410 -3.33 -1.37 5.52
CA ALA A 410 -2.84 -2.25 4.47
C ALA A 410 -3.75 -3.47 4.26
N SER A 411 -4.42 -3.94 5.31
CA SER A 411 -5.36 -5.07 5.25
C SER A 411 -6.61 -4.75 4.44
N LEU A 412 -7.05 -3.49 4.43
CA LEU A 412 -8.19 -3.05 3.64
C LEU A 412 -7.89 -3.04 2.14
N ILE A 413 -6.64 -2.80 1.74
CA ILE A 413 -6.20 -2.87 0.34
C ILE A 413 -6.40 -4.30 -0.18
N THR A 414 -5.90 -5.29 0.56
CA THR A 414 -6.03 -6.70 0.19
C THR A 414 -7.49 -7.13 0.20
N PHE A 415 -8.25 -6.76 1.24
CA PHE A 415 -9.68 -7.05 1.32
C PHE A 415 -10.43 -6.53 0.09
N LYS A 416 -10.26 -5.24 -0.24
CA LYS A 416 -10.89 -4.62 -1.41
C LYS A 416 -10.53 -5.36 -2.70
N ALA A 417 -9.24 -5.65 -2.91
CA ALA A 417 -8.77 -6.36 -4.11
C ALA A 417 -9.40 -7.77 -4.25
N VAL A 418 -9.52 -8.51 -3.15
CA VAL A 418 -10.12 -9.85 -3.16
C VAL A 418 -11.63 -9.80 -3.44
N MET A 419 -12.33 -8.78 -2.92
CA MET A 419 -13.79 -8.62 -3.09
C MET A 419 -14.21 -8.22 -4.51
N VAL A 420 -13.32 -7.62 -5.31
CA VAL A 420 -13.65 -7.20 -6.69
C VAL A 420 -14.16 -8.40 -7.50
N GLY A 421 -15.41 -8.33 -7.95
CA GLY A 421 -16.08 -9.37 -8.73
C GLY A 421 -16.41 -10.66 -7.98
N ARG A 422 -16.35 -10.68 -6.63
CA ARG A 422 -16.53 -11.90 -5.80
C ARG A 422 -17.34 -11.67 -4.52
N PRO A 423 -18.65 -11.35 -4.58
CA PRO A 423 -19.43 -11.02 -3.38
C PRO A 423 -19.59 -12.20 -2.39
N GLY A 424 -19.57 -13.45 -2.88
CA GLY A 424 -19.83 -14.65 -2.06
C GLY A 424 -18.67 -15.11 -1.16
N ILE A 425 -17.45 -14.58 -1.32
CA ILE A 425 -16.27 -15.07 -0.57
C ILE A 425 -15.97 -14.26 0.69
N ARG A 426 -16.74 -13.20 0.98
CA ARG A 426 -16.49 -12.26 2.10
C ARG A 426 -16.34 -12.97 3.44
N GLY A 427 -17.31 -13.80 3.83
CA GLY A 427 -17.28 -14.49 5.13
C GLY A 427 -16.09 -15.43 5.26
N ARG A 428 -15.78 -16.18 4.20
CA ARG A 428 -14.62 -17.07 4.16
C ARG A 428 -13.31 -16.31 4.25
N TYR A 429 -13.16 -15.20 3.53
CA TYR A 429 -11.97 -14.36 3.62
C TYR A 429 -11.79 -13.81 5.03
N LEU A 430 -12.84 -13.23 5.63
CA LEU A 430 -12.77 -12.67 6.98
C LEU A 430 -12.38 -13.72 8.02
N LEU A 431 -12.97 -14.91 7.95
CA LEU A 431 -12.64 -16.00 8.87
C LEU A 431 -11.18 -16.45 8.72
N VAL A 432 -10.71 -16.67 7.50
CA VAL A 432 -9.32 -17.05 7.23
C VAL A 432 -8.37 -15.93 7.65
N PHE A 433 -8.70 -14.69 7.33
CA PHE A 433 -7.92 -13.51 7.65
C PHE A 433 -7.72 -13.38 9.15
N THR A 434 -8.80 -13.33 9.91
CA THR A 434 -8.77 -13.14 11.36
C THR A 434 -8.09 -14.31 12.06
N ALA A 435 -8.36 -15.56 11.67
CA ALA A 435 -7.74 -16.72 12.31
C ALA A 435 -6.21 -16.72 12.17
N TRP A 436 -5.69 -16.46 10.96
CA TRP A 436 -4.24 -16.41 10.73
C TRP A 436 -3.59 -15.21 11.40
N ASN A 437 -4.23 -14.04 11.34
CA ASN A 437 -3.71 -12.85 11.97
C ASN A 437 -3.62 -12.98 13.50
N ILE A 438 -4.66 -13.54 14.15
CA ILE A 438 -4.64 -13.80 15.60
C ILE A 438 -3.57 -14.83 15.95
N ALA A 439 -3.43 -15.91 15.16
CA ALA A 439 -2.39 -16.92 15.39
C ALA A 439 -0.98 -16.33 15.30
N PHE A 440 -0.72 -15.49 14.30
CA PHE A 440 0.56 -14.81 14.16
C PHE A 440 0.81 -13.82 15.31
N LEU A 441 -0.20 -13.02 15.66
CA LEU A 441 -0.12 -12.06 16.75
C LEU A 441 0.19 -12.76 18.08
N ALA A 442 -0.52 -13.84 18.41
CA ALA A 442 -0.31 -14.58 19.64
C ALA A 442 1.11 -15.16 19.74
N ALA A 443 1.63 -15.73 18.65
CA ALA A 443 2.98 -16.27 18.61
C ALA A 443 4.06 -15.17 18.75
N LEU A 444 3.87 -14.02 18.11
CA LEU A 444 4.81 -12.89 18.22
C LEU A 444 4.74 -12.19 19.57
N LEU A 445 3.57 -12.14 20.21
CA LEU A 445 3.43 -11.68 21.60
C LEU A 445 4.12 -12.64 22.57
N ALA A 446 3.99 -13.95 22.37
CA ALA A 446 4.72 -14.93 23.17
C ALA A 446 6.24 -14.75 23.00
N LEU A 447 6.71 -14.51 21.78
CA LEU A 447 8.12 -14.16 21.53
C LEU A 447 8.51 -12.86 22.25
N ALA A 448 7.64 -11.84 22.25
CA ALA A 448 7.91 -10.58 22.94
C ALA A 448 8.08 -10.77 24.45
N VAL A 449 7.26 -11.62 25.08
CA VAL A 449 7.43 -12.01 26.49
C VAL A 449 8.76 -12.72 26.72
N VAL A 450 9.13 -13.67 25.85
CA VAL A 450 10.41 -14.41 25.96
C VAL A 450 11.62 -13.49 25.83
N LEU A 451 11.52 -12.46 24.99
CA LEU A 451 12.57 -11.45 24.80
C LEU A 451 12.57 -10.35 25.88
N GLY A 452 11.65 -10.40 26.85
CA GLY A 452 11.54 -9.42 27.94
C GLY A 452 10.98 -8.06 27.52
N ALA A 453 10.23 -7.99 26.42
CA ALA A 453 9.60 -6.77 25.92
C ALA A 453 8.20 -6.51 26.51
N VAL A 454 7.65 -7.48 27.25
CA VAL A 454 6.38 -7.44 27.98
C VAL A 454 6.64 -7.92 29.40
#